data_AF-A0A812GS41-F1
#
_entry.id   AF-A0A812GS41-F1
#
_cell.length_a   1.000
_cell.length_b   1.000
_cell.length_c   1.000
_cell.angle_alpha   90.00
_cell.angle_beta   90.00
_cell.angle_gamma   90.00
#
_symmetry.space_group_name_H-M   'P 1'
#
loop_
_entity.id
_entity.type
_entity.pdbx_description
1 polymer ?
#
loop_
_entity_poly.entity_id
_entity_poly.type
_entity_poly.pdbx_seq_one_letter_code
_entity_poly.pdbx_strand_id
1 'polypeptide(L)'
;MKKTALLLLSLCSGFIQAQELKAPVGVRPCCAFGVDLKAQLGSVPVPFFSLENVLSSNEVGTHHYNDGSASVSGSLLGFNEEANGIIFTDLGGFIDTAHVRDTADYTYYLFQLNRHYLGRAAHLDLPAELRVRRIHWYHQNVKLSEQEQIKRSAQAAALTAFRFAQWHEIAQWFGMVSVSGFKELASAFSSEDLYSNMLGATLAKQVLIKNPDLNQKAFSKAMDTAFQRALNDLKAQPRSITKKKNSAAGWNMVGQLKAFT
;
A
#
# COMPACT_ATOMS: atom_id res chain seq x y z
N MET A 1 -13.64 -39.62 58.80
CA MET A 1 -13.96 -38.19 58.60
C MET A 1 -13.45 -37.80 57.22
N LYS A 2 -14.33 -37.31 56.35
CA LYS A 2 -14.13 -37.16 54.90
C LYS A 2 -13.21 -35.97 54.59
N LYS A 3 -12.29 -36.17 53.64
CA LYS A 3 -11.39 -35.16 53.07
C LYS A 3 -12.18 -34.23 52.15
N THR A 4 -12.20 -32.94 52.41
CA THR A 4 -12.78 -31.92 51.52
C THR A 4 -11.64 -31.25 50.77
N ALA A 5 -11.45 -31.63 49.51
CA ALA A 5 -10.57 -30.92 48.59
C ALA A 5 -11.35 -29.72 48.02
N LEU A 6 -10.84 -28.51 48.28
CA LEU A 6 -11.38 -27.28 47.72
C LEU A 6 -10.85 -27.14 46.28
N LEU A 7 -11.69 -27.44 45.29
CA LEU A 7 -11.38 -27.19 43.88
C LEU A 7 -11.58 -25.69 43.61
N LEU A 8 -10.49 -24.93 43.56
CA LEU A 8 -10.49 -23.57 43.02
C LEU A 8 -10.59 -23.67 41.49
N LEU A 9 -11.81 -23.56 40.97
CA LEU A 9 -12.07 -23.29 39.56
C LEU A 9 -11.58 -21.87 39.24
N SER A 10 -10.35 -21.77 38.77
CA SER A 10 -9.83 -20.58 38.09
C SER A 10 -10.68 -20.36 36.83
N LEU A 11 -11.58 -19.38 36.89
CA LEU A 11 -12.20 -18.79 35.71
C LEU A 11 -11.09 -18.10 34.90
N CYS A 12 -10.44 -18.86 34.03
CA CYS A 12 -9.66 -18.29 32.93
C CYS A 12 -10.65 -17.65 31.97
N SER A 13 -11.05 -16.42 32.28
CA SER A 13 -11.67 -15.51 31.33
C SER A 13 -10.72 -15.40 30.15
N GLY A 14 -11.11 -16.01 29.02
CA GLY A 14 -10.34 -15.97 27.79
C GLY A 14 -10.21 -14.53 27.33
N PHE A 15 -9.09 -13.90 27.68
CA PHE A 15 -8.55 -12.82 26.89
C PHE A 15 -8.15 -13.46 25.57
N ILE A 16 -9.04 -13.41 24.58
CA ILE A 16 -8.62 -13.49 23.18
C ILE A 16 -7.68 -12.30 23.03
N GLN A 17 -6.38 -12.55 23.12
CA GLN A 17 -5.35 -11.60 22.74
C GLN A 17 -5.66 -11.26 21.28
N ALA A 18 -6.23 -10.09 21.06
CA ALA A 18 -6.35 -9.55 19.71
C ALA A 18 -4.92 -9.52 19.17
N GLN A 19 -4.64 -10.38 18.19
CA GLN A 19 -3.34 -10.42 17.55
C GLN A 19 -3.07 -8.99 17.06
N GLU A 20 -2.00 -8.39 17.58
CA GLU A 20 -1.66 -7.00 17.29
C GLU A 20 -1.47 -6.88 15.78
N LEU A 21 -2.37 -6.11 15.13
CA LEU A 21 -2.27 -5.87 13.71
C LEU A 21 -0.94 -5.15 13.46
N LYS A 22 -0.05 -5.78 12.69
CA LYS A 22 1.23 -5.18 12.33
C LYS A 22 0.98 -4.05 11.34
N ALA A 23 1.64 -2.91 11.54
CA ALA A 23 1.66 -1.85 10.54
C ALA A 23 2.24 -2.39 9.23
N PRO A 24 1.78 -1.89 8.07
CA PRO A 24 2.44 -2.20 6.82
C PRO A 24 3.92 -1.82 6.88
N VAL A 25 4.80 -2.67 6.36
CA VAL A 25 6.26 -2.49 6.46
C VAL A 25 6.91 -2.39 5.08
N GLY A 26 7.73 -1.36 4.93
CA GLY A 26 8.31 -1.01 3.63
C GLY A 26 7.24 -0.53 2.64
N VAL A 27 7.74 -0.09 1.49
CA VAL A 27 6.93 0.15 0.30
C VAL A 27 7.19 -1.03 -0.62
N ARG A 28 6.15 -1.58 -1.25
CA ARG A 28 6.38 -2.56 -2.33
C ARG A 28 7.30 -1.89 -3.35
N PRO A 29 8.28 -2.60 -3.92
CA PRO A 29 9.09 -2.03 -4.98
C PRO A 29 8.18 -1.42 -6.06
N CYS A 30 8.12 -0.09 -6.10
CA CYS A 30 7.33 0.65 -7.06
C CYS A 30 7.92 0.39 -8.45
N CYS A 31 7.05 0.29 -9.43
CA CYS A 31 7.50 0.00 -10.78
C CYS A 31 7.97 1.31 -11.38
N ALA A 32 9.28 1.53 -11.41
CA ALA A 32 9.83 2.76 -11.99
C ALA A 32 9.16 3.04 -13.35
N PHE A 33 8.60 4.23 -13.48
CA PHE A 33 7.81 4.59 -14.64
C PHE A 33 8.68 4.59 -15.90
N GLY A 34 8.28 3.82 -16.91
CA GLY A 34 9.04 3.64 -18.15
C GLY A 34 9.00 2.21 -18.69
N VAL A 35 9.79 1.95 -19.73
CA VAL A 35 10.05 0.61 -20.28
C VAL A 35 11.55 0.40 -20.37
N ASP A 36 12.00 -0.86 -20.39
CA ASP A 36 13.41 -1.24 -20.54
C ASP A 36 14.32 -0.68 -19.43
N LEU A 37 13.84 -0.69 -18.20
CA LEU A 37 14.62 -0.33 -17.02
C LEU A 37 15.85 -1.24 -16.93
N LYS A 38 17.03 -0.65 -17.14
CA LYS A 38 18.31 -1.35 -17.08
C LYS A 38 18.76 -1.46 -15.63
N ALA A 39 19.03 -2.68 -15.18
CA ALA A 39 19.65 -2.90 -13.88
C ALA A 39 21.13 -2.51 -13.90
N GLN A 40 21.62 -1.97 -12.79
CA GLN A 40 23.04 -1.72 -12.54
C GLN A 40 23.45 -2.37 -11.23
N LEU A 41 24.61 -3.03 -11.22
CA LEU A 41 25.27 -3.50 -10.00
C LEU A 41 26.48 -2.58 -9.74
N GLY A 42 26.32 -1.64 -8.81
CA GLY A 42 27.28 -0.55 -8.62
C GLY A 42 27.35 0.32 -9.87
N SER A 43 28.50 0.37 -10.53
CA SER A 43 28.73 1.12 -11.78
C SER A 43 28.67 0.27 -13.05
N VAL A 44 28.31 -1.02 -12.93
CA VAL A 44 28.29 -1.96 -14.07
C VAL A 44 26.86 -2.21 -14.53
N PRO A 45 26.48 -1.83 -15.76
CA PRO A 45 25.18 -2.19 -16.32
C PRO A 45 25.11 -3.69 -16.56
N VAL A 46 24.01 -4.33 -16.20
CA VAL A 46 23.77 -5.75 -16.49
C VAL A 46 23.24 -5.86 -17.93
N PRO A 47 24.03 -6.38 -18.89
CA PRO A 47 23.60 -6.48 -20.27
C PRO A 47 22.47 -7.51 -20.41
N PHE A 48 21.53 -7.25 -21.32
CA PHE A 48 20.38 -8.11 -21.65
C PHE A 48 19.38 -8.38 -20.51
N PHE A 49 19.44 -7.61 -19.41
CA PHE A 49 18.45 -7.65 -18.34
C PHE A 49 17.58 -6.39 -18.37
N SER A 50 16.27 -6.56 -18.56
CA SER A 50 15.27 -5.51 -18.36
C SER A 50 14.20 -5.99 -17.38
N LEU A 51 13.83 -5.11 -16.45
CA LEU A 51 12.67 -5.35 -15.60
C LEU A 51 11.40 -5.20 -16.44
N GLU A 52 10.68 -6.29 -16.65
CA GLU A 52 9.35 -6.25 -17.24
C GLU A 52 8.34 -5.72 -16.20
N ASN A 53 8.12 -4.41 -16.20
CA ASN A 53 7.29 -3.68 -15.25
C ASN A 53 5.85 -3.41 -15.75
N VAL A 54 5.36 -4.18 -16.73
CA VAL A 54 4.05 -3.96 -17.36
C VAL A 54 3.17 -5.20 -17.25
N LEU A 55 1.94 -5.00 -16.78
CA LEU A 55 0.92 -6.04 -16.59
C LEU A 55 -0.31 -5.80 -17.49
N SER A 56 -1.10 -6.83 -17.70
CA SER A 56 -2.52 -6.71 -18.06
C SER A 56 -3.44 -6.86 -16.85
N SER A 57 -4.70 -6.44 -17.00
CA SER A 57 -5.65 -6.41 -15.88
C SER A 57 -5.93 -7.76 -15.22
N ASN A 58 -5.73 -8.87 -15.94
CA ASN A 58 -5.88 -10.24 -15.43
C ASN A 58 -4.60 -10.80 -14.78
N GLU A 59 -3.48 -10.08 -14.85
CA GLU A 59 -2.18 -10.51 -14.32
C GLU A 59 -1.85 -9.89 -12.96
N VAL A 60 -2.70 -9.00 -12.45
CA VAL A 60 -2.50 -8.28 -11.18
C VAL A 60 -2.34 -9.24 -9.98
N GLY A 61 -2.88 -10.46 -10.08
CA GLY A 61 -2.76 -11.47 -9.03
C GLY A 61 -3.56 -11.14 -7.77
N THR A 62 -3.32 -11.90 -6.71
CA THR A 62 -4.01 -11.77 -5.41
C THR A 62 -3.32 -10.73 -4.53
N HIS A 63 -4.10 -9.88 -3.88
CA HIS A 63 -3.65 -8.89 -2.91
C HIS A 63 -3.30 -9.57 -1.60
N HIS A 64 -2.05 -9.46 -1.16
CA HIS A 64 -1.63 -9.84 0.18
C HIS A 64 -1.42 -8.58 1.00
N TYR A 65 -1.89 -8.55 2.23
CA TYR A 65 -1.58 -7.41 3.09
C TYR A 65 -0.10 -7.43 3.47
N ASN A 66 0.59 -6.30 3.27
CA ASN A 66 2.03 -6.21 3.46
C ASN A 66 2.41 -6.12 4.96
N ASP A 67 2.50 -7.26 5.64
CA ASP A 67 2.99 -7.36 7.03
C ASP A 67 4.50 -7.64 7.13
N GLY A 68 5.23 -7.58 6.00
CA GLY A 68 6.68 -7.81 5.91
C GLY A 68 7.10 -9.27 5.87
N SER A 69 6.14 -10.20 5.76
CA SER A 69 6.42 -11.62 5.55
C SER A 69 6.91 -11.94 4.13
N ALA A 70 6.62 -11.07 3.16
CA ALA A 70 7.08 -11.21 1.79
C ALA A 70 8.53 -10.70 1.62
N SER A 71 9.39 -11.49 0.98
CA SER A 71 10.76 -11.06 0.68
C SER A 71 10.78 -9.93 -0.34
N VAL A 72 11.40 -8.80 0.02
CA VAL A 72 11.65 -7.65 -0.87
C VAL A 72 12.43 -8.08 -2.12
N SER A 73 13.39 -9.02 -1.98
CA SER A 73 14.14 -9.56 -3.11
C SER A 73 13.30 -10.47 -4.02
N GLY A 74 12.30 -11.18 -3.46
CA GLY A 74 11.34 -11.97 -4.23
C GLY A 74 10.41 -11.11 -5.07
N SER A 75 9.96 -9.97 -4.51
CA SER A 75 9.15 -8.98 -5.24
C SER A 75 9.94 -8.32 -6.38
N LEU A 76 11.20 -7.95 -6.15
CA LEU A 76 12.06 -7.31 -7.16
C LEU A 76 12.41 -8.24 -8.33
N LEU A 77 12.45 -9.55 -8.09
CA LEU A 77 12.81 -10.55 -9.09
C LEU A 77 11.58 -11.21 -9.76
N GLY A 78 10.35 -10.77 -9.42
CA GLY A 78 9.12 -11.29 -10.01
C GLY A 78 8.74 -12.71 -9.58
N PHE A 79 9.23 -13.18 -8.43
CA PHE A 79 9.00 -14.54 -7.92
C PHE A 79 7.85 -14.64 -6.90
N ASN A 80 7.09 -13.56 -6.66
CA ASN A 80 5.96 -13.57 -5.73
C ASN A 80 4.63 -13.86 -6.46
N GLU A 81 3.67 -14.48 -5.76
CA GLU A 81 2.28 -14.68 -6.23
C GLU A 81 1.57 -13.34 -6.52
N GLU A 82 2.08 -12.25 -5.92
CA GLU A 82 1.61 -10.89 -6.08
C GLU A 82 2.44 -10.17 -7.17
N ALA A 83 1.84 -9.94 -8.33
CA ALA A 83 2.48 -9.21 -9.42
C ALA A 83 2.30 -7.69 -9.24
N ASN A 84 3.43 -6.96 -9.24
CA ASN A 84 3.46 -5.50 -9.28
C ASN A 84 3.91 -5.03 -10.67
N GLY A 85 3.32 -3.95 -11.15
CA GLY A 85 3.51 -3.44 -12.50
C GLY A 85 2.59 -2.28 -12.85
N ILE A 86 2.88 -1.67 -13.98
CA ILE A 86 2.13 -0.58 -14.59
C ILE A 86 1.08 -1.13 -15.55
N ILE A 87 -0.14 -0.57 -15.47
CA ILE A 87 -1.24 -0.84 -16.40
C ILE A 87 -1.72 0.49 -16.98
N PHE A 88 -1.82 0.60 -18.30
CA PHE A 88 -2.52 1.73 -18.92
C PHE A 88 -4.02 1.46 -18.99
N THR A 89 -4.80 2.49 -18.67
CA THR A 89 -6.26 2.50 -18.73
C THR A 89 -6.71 3.72 -19.53
N ASP A 90 -7.76 3.60 -20.35
CA ASP A 90 -8.17 4.72 -21.21
C ASP A 90 -8.73 5.90 -20.42
N LEU A 91 -9.30 5.65 -19.23
CA LEU A 91 -9.97 6.67 -18.43
C LEU A 91 -9.16 7.13 -17.22
N GLY A 92 -8.21 6.31 -16.74
CA GLY A 92 -7.37 6.61 -15.57
C GLY A 92 -5.90 6.88 -15.91
N GLY A 93 -5.49 6.71 -17.18
CA GLY A 93 -4.09 6.76 -17.56
C GLY A 93 -3.31 5.56 -17.00
N PHE A 94 -2.07 5.78 -16.63
CA PHE A 94 -1.23 4.75 -16.02
C PHE A 94 -1.61 4.51 -14.55
N ILE A 95 -1.59 3.24 -14.16
CA ILE A 95 -1.88 2.77 -12.81
C ILE A 95 -0.70 1.93 -12.35
N ASP A 96 -0.03 2.35 -11.28
CA ASP A 96 0.92 1.50 -10.56
C ASP A 96 0.16 0.68 -9.52
N THR A 97 0.18 -0.64 -9.73
CA THR A 97 -0.48 -1.61 -8.85
C THR A 97 0.12 -1.65 -7.44
N ALA A 98 1.42 -1.38 -7.26
CA ALA A 98 2.06 -1.32 -5.95
C ALA A 98 1.52 -0.14 -5.13
N HIS A 99 1.44 1.05 -5.72
CA HIS A 99 0.90 2.26 -5.09
C HIS A 99 -0.57 2.10 -4.66
N VAL A 100 -1.38 1.47 -5.51
CA VAL A 100 -2.78 1.12 -5.16
C VAL A 100 -2.82 0.23 -3.92
N ARG A 101 -1.96 -0.78 -3.85
CA ARG A 101 -1.97 -1.79 -2.79
C ARG A 101 -1.41 -1.29 -1.47
N ASP A 102 -0.28 -0.58 -1.51
CA ASP A 102 0.33 -0.01 -0.30
C ASP A 102 -0.62 1.01 0.36
N THR A 103 -1.25 1.86 -0.46
CA THR A 103 -2.22 2.82 0.08
C THR A 103 -3.48 2.12 0.61
N ALA A 104 -3.91 1.02 -0.01
CA ALA A 104 -5.02 0.20 0.49
C ALA A 104 -4.71 -0.47 1.84
N ASP A 105 -3.50 -1.03 1.99
CA ASP A 105 -3.05 -1.67 3.24
C ASP A 105 -2.96 -0.66 4.39
N TYR A 106 -2.38 0.52 4.14
CA TYR A 106 -2.39 1.59 5.14
C TYR A 106 -3.81 2.05 5.46
N THR A 107 -4.71 2.10 4.49
CA THR A 107 -6.13 2.46 4.76
C THR A 107 -6.80 1.43 5.67
N TYR A 108 -6.57 0.13 5.44
CA TYR A 108 -7.06 -0.93 6.33
C TYR A 108 -6.49 -0.79 7.74
N TYR A 109 -5.17 -0.67 7.84
CA TYR A 109 -4.47 -0.53 9.12
C TYR A 109 -5.00 0.64 9.94
N LEU A 110 -5.03 1.83 9.32
CA LEU A 110 -5.48 3.06 9.96
C LEU A 110 -6.96 3.02 10.31
N PHE A 111 -7.79 2.31 9.53
CA PHE A 111 -9.19 2.13 9.87
C PHE A 111 -9.36 1.36 11.18
N GLN A 112 -8.61 0.26 11.36
CA GLN A 112 -8.65 -0.53 12.60
C GLN A 112 -8.18 0.30 13.79
N LEU A 113 -7.08 1.07 13.64
CA LEU A 113 -6.60 1.96 14.69
C LEU A 113 -7.61 3.08 15.00
N ASN A 114 -8.21 3.68 13.97
CA ASN A 114 -9.23 4.71 14.16
C ASN A 114 -10.44 4.16 14.91
N ARG A 115 -10.90 2.94 14.61
CA ARG A 115 -12.00 2.28 15.34
C ARG A 115 -11.63 1.99 16.80
N HIS A 116 -10.39 1.63 17.06
CA HIS A 116 -9.90 1.36 18.42
C HIS A 116 -9.73 2.62 19.27
N TYR A 117 -9.17 3.69 18.70
CA TYR A 117 -8.85 4.94 19.41
C TYR A 117 -9.89 6.04 19.26
N LEU A 118 -11.01 5.81 18.56
CA LEU A 118 -12.01 6.85 18.31
C LEU A 118 -12.50 7.50 19.62
N GLY A 119 -12.35 8.82 19.72
CA GLY A 119 -12.73 9.60 20.90
C GLY A 119 -11.75 9.53 22.08
N ARG A 120 -10.68 8.73 21.99
CA ARG A 120 -9.66 8.57 23.04
C ARG A 120 -8.37 9.26 22.63
N ALA A 121 -7.68 9.85 23.60
CA ALA A 121 -6.34 10.38 23.37
C ALA A 121 -5.34 9.22 23.25
N ALA A 122 -4.55 9.21 22.18
CA ALA A 122 -3.50 8.22 21.94
C ALA A 122 -2.47 8.78 20.96
N HIS A 123 -1.31 8.12 20.89
CA HIS A 123 -0.36 8.33 19.80
C HIS A 123 0.30 7.01 19.44
N LEU A 124 0.78 6.93 18.20
CA LEU A 124 1.54 5.79 17.69
C LEU A 124 2.65 6.29 16.76
N ASP A 125 3.85 5.79 16.98
CA ASP A 125 4.94 5.90 16.01
C ASP A 125 4.90 4.69 15.08
N LEU A 126 4.74 4.96 13.78
CA LEU A 126 4.85 3.91 12.77
C LEU A 126 6.31 3.51 12.59
N PRO A 127 6.56 2.26 12.15
CA PRO A 127 7.88 1.87 11.67
C PRO A 127 8.45 2.93 10.71
N ALA A 128 9.70 3.30 10.96
CA ALA A 128 10.39 4.26 10.13
C ALA A 128 10.56 3.69 8.72
N GLU A 129 10.24 4.52 7.73
CA GLU A 129 10.48 4.22 6.32
C GLU A 129 11.60 5.13 5.83
N LEU A 130 11.30 6.42 5.61
CA LEU A 130 12.30 7.47 5.35
C LEU A 130 12.56 8.31 6.62
N ARG A 131 11.49 8.54 7.39
CA ARG A 131 11.45 9.23 8.68
C ARG A 131 10.36 8.60 9.56
N VAL A 132 10.40 8.91 10.86
CA VAL A 132 9.34 8.53 11.80
C VAL A 132 8.05 9.28 11.43
N ARG A 133 6.96 8.53 11.29
CA ARG A 133 5.61 9.07 11.10
C ARG A 133 4.82 8.83 12.37
N ARG A 134 4.39 9.91 13.03
CA ARG A 134 3.60 9.85 14.26
C ARG A 134 2.15 10.18 13.97
N ILE A 135 1.24 9.35 14.46
CA ILE A 135 -0.20 9.60 14.44
C ILE A 135 -0.64 10.00 15.84
N HIS A 136 -1.46 11.05 15.93
CA HIS A 136 -2.06 11.50 17.17
C HIS A 136 -3.58 11.43 17.07
N TRP A 137 -4.20 10.75 18.03
CA TRP A 137 -5.63 10.83 18.29
C TRP A 137 -5.84 11.78 19.46
N TYR A 138 -6.77 12.70 19.30
CA TYR A 138 -7.18 13.63 20.34
C TYR A 138 -8.49 13.14 20.95
N HIS A 139 -8.65 13.35 22.26
CA HIS A 139 -9.90 13.08 22.94
C HIS A 139 -11.04 13.91 22.33
N GLN A 140 -12.20 13.29 22.13
CA GLN A 140 -13.40 13.95 21.58
C GLN A 140 -14.63 13.50 22.36
N ASN A 141 -15.48 14.46 22.74
CA ASN A 141 -16.71 14.21 23.51
C ASN A 141 -17.96 14.06 22.62
N VAL A 142 -17.78 14.04 21.30
CA VAL A 142 -18.89 13.93 20.34
C VAL A 142 -19.42 12.50 20.34
N LYS A 143 -20.70 12.32 20.67
CA LYS A 143 -21.38 11.03 20.51
C LYS A 143 -21.67 10.79 19.04
N LEU A 144 -21.06 9.77 18.47
CA LEU A 144 -21.26 9.34 17.09
C LEU A 144 -22.08 8.05 17.08
N SER A 145 -23.05 7.98 16.18
CA SER A 145 -23.71 6.70 15.85
C SER A 145 -22.69 5.70 15.30
N GLU A 146 -22.97 4.41 15.40
CA GLU A 146 -22.07 3.37 14.89
C GLU A 146 -21.73 3.58 13.40
N GLN A 147 -22.72 3.95 12.59
CA GLN A 147 -22.53 4.25 11.16
C GLN A 147 -21.59 5.45 10.94
N GLU A 148 -21.71 6.50 11.75
CA GLU A 148 -20.79 7.64 11.68
C GLU A 148 -19.38 7.26 12.13
N GLN A 149 -19.24 6.42 13.16
CA GLN A 149 -17.95 5.94 13.61
C GLN A 149 -17.25 5.15 12.49
N ILE A 150 -17.95 4.25 11.80
CA ILE A 150 -17.41 3.50 10.65
C ILE A 150 -17.01 4.47 9.54
N LYS A 151 -17.95 5.31 9.10
CA LYS A 151 -17.74 6.22 7.97
C LYS A 151 -16.58 7.19 8.20
N ARG A 152 -16.55 7.85 9.37
CA ARG A 152 -15.49 8.81 9.71
C ARG A 152 -14.14 8.13 9.88
N SER A 153 -14.10 6.95 10.51
CA SER A 153 -12.86 6.17 10.65
C SER A 153 -12.28 5.80 9.28
N ALA A 154 -13.12 5.33 8.35
CA ALA A 154 -12.70 4.94 7.00
C ALA A 154 -12.26 6.15 6.16
N GLN A 155 -12.98 7.27 6.25
CA GLN A 155 -12.62 8.51 5.56
C GLN A 155 -11.28 9.08 6.05
N ALA A 156 -11.08 9.14 7.38
CA ALA A 156 -9.84 9.62 7.97
C ALA A 156 -8.66 8.69 7.65
N ALA A 157 -8.89 7.37 7.69
CA ALA A 157 -7.88 6.36 7.33
C ALA A 157 -7.42 6.53 5.88
N ALA A 158 -8.35 6.60 4.93
CA ALA A 158 -8.04 6.75 3.51
C ALA A 158 -7.30 8.05 3.19
N LEU A 159 -7.74 9.18 3.78
CA LEU A 159 -7.05 10.46 3.60
C LEU A 159 -5.64 10.43 4.18
N THR A 160 -5.46 9.79 5.34
CA THR A 160 -4.15 9.69 6.00
C THR A 160 -3.21 8.78 5.23
N ALA A 161 -3.69 7.62 4.75
CA ALA A 161 -2.93 6.71 3.90
C ALA A 161 -2.47 7.40 2.59
N PHE A 162 -3.38 8.10 1.92
CA PHE A 162 -3.04 8.92 0.75
C PHE A 162 -1.94 9.93 1.08
N ARG A 163 -2.07 10.67 2.18
CA ARG A 163 -1.03 11.63 2.63
C ARG A 163 0.31 10.97 2.94
N PHE A 164 0.32 9.77 3.51
CA PHE A 164 1.57 9.03 3.71
C PHE A 164 2.27 8.77 2.38
N ALA A 165 1.52 8.35 1.36
CA ALA A 165 2.07 8.15 0.03
C ALA A 165 2.59 9.46 -0.59
N GLN A 166 1.88 10.60 -0.47
CA GLN A 166 2.45 11.89 -0.91
C GLN A 166 3.77 12.24 -0.20
N TRP A 167 3.84 12.03 1.12
CA TRP A 167 5.06 12.36 1.86
C TRP A 167 6.22 11.43 1.51
N HIS A 168 5.94 10.19 1.10
CA HIS A 168 6.92 9.29 0.49
C HIS A 168 7.51 9.93 -0.78
N GLU A 169 6.67 10.32 -1.73
CA GLU A 169 7.11 10.96 -2.98
C GLU A 169 7.93 12.24 -2.73
N ILE A 170 7.46 13.09 -1.81
CA ILE A 170 8.18 14.32 -1.43
C ILE A 170 9.56 13.99 -0.88
N ALA A 171 9.66 13.05 0.06
CA ALA A 171 10.93 12.73 0.70
C ALA A 171 11.92 12.10 -0.30
N GLN A 172 11.45 11.24 -1.21
CA GLN A 172 12.29 10.69 -2.28
C GLN A 172 12.73 11.75 -3.29
N TRP A 173 11.88 12.71 -3.61
CA TRP A 173 12.25 13.85 -4.46
C TRP A 173 13.45 14.63 -3.89
N PHE A 174 13.54 14.72 -2.55
CA PHE A 174 14.67 15.32 -1.85
C PHE A 174 15.85 14.36 -1.59
N GLY A 175 15.88 13.20 -2.25
CA GLY A 175 17.01 12.28 -2.25
C GLY A 175 17.07 11.32 -1.08
N MET A 176 15.99 11.17 -0.30
CA MET A 176 15.89 10.06 0.65
C MET A 176 15.62 8.75 -0.10
N VAL A 177 16.19 7.66 0.37
CA VAL A 177 16.01 6.33 -0.24
C VAL A 177 15.40 5.39 0.79
N SER A 178 14.35 4.65 0.40
CA SER A 178 13.72 3.65 1.26
C SER A 178 14.46 2.31 1.22
N VAL A 179 15.18 2.03 0.12
CA VAL A 179 16.06 0.88 -0.05
C VAL A 179 17.51 1.31 -0.29
N SER A 180 18.41 0.94 0.63
CA SER A 180 19.84 1.23 0.50
C SER A 180 20.43 0.60 -0.77
N GLY A 181 21.10 1.41 -1.61
CA GLY A 181 21.72 0.97 -2.85
C GLY A 181 20.83 1.01 -4.10
N PHE A 182 19.53 1.31 -3.96
CA PHE A 182 18.63 1.55 -5.09
C PHE A 182 18.36 3.06 -5.23
N LYS A 183 18.70 3.64 -6.38
CA LYS A 183 18.41 5.05 -6.64
C LYS A 183 16.94 5.19 -7.04
N GLU A 184 16.07 5.44 -6.06
CA GLU A 184 14.62 5.61 -6.22
C GLU A 184 14.21 6.95 -6.87
N LEU A 185 15.18 7.80 -7.25
CA LEU A 185 14.93 9.08 -7.94
C LEU A 185 14.11 8.94 -9.23
N ALA A 186 13.99 7.73 -9.79
CA ALA A 186 13.20 7.47 -10.98
C ALA A 186 11.70 7.32 -10.77
N SER A 187 11.24 7.24 -9.51
CA SER A 187 9.84 7.01 -9.17
C SER A 187 9.19 8.18 -8.44
N ALA A 188 9.92 9.25 -8.09
CA ALA A 188 9.34 10.34 -7.32
C ALA A 188 8.46 11.23 -8.22
N PHE A 189 7.15 11.25 -7.95
CA PHE A 189 6.15 12.05 -8.69
C PHE A 189 6.03 11.71 -10.18
N SER A 190 6.10 10.44 -10.54
CA SER A 190 5.61 9.99 -11.82
C SER A 190 4.10 10.27 -11.98
N SER A 191 3.67 10.39 -13.24
CA SER A 191 2.34 10.91 -13.59
C SER A 191 1.15 10.14 -12.97
N GLU A 192 1.40 8.88 -12.61
CA GLU A 192 0.47 7.92 -12.07
C GLU A 192 0.42 7.89 -10.55
N ASP A 193 1.43 8.39 -9.84
CA ASP A 193 1.58 8.12 -8.39
C ASP A 193 0.38 8.64 -7.62
N LEU A 194 0.04 9.91 -7.83
CA LEU A 194 -1.07 10.56 -7.13
C LEU A 194 -2.40 9.85 -7.42
N TYR A 195 -2.64 9.47 -8.67
CA TYR A 195 -3.90 8.81 -9.03
C TYR A 195 -3.96 7.37 -8.50
N SER A 196 -2.85 6.62 -8.59
CA SER A 196 -2.72 5.25 -8.09
C SER A 196 -2.89 5.19 -6.57
N ASN A 197 -2.23 6.10 -5.85
CA ASN A 197 -2.38 6.27 -4.40
C ASN A 197 -3.82 6.61 -4.03
N MET A 198 -4.45 7.57 -4.72
CA MET A 198 -5.85 7.93 -4.47
C MET A 198 -6.81 6.76 -4.74
N LEU A 199 -6.58 6.00 -5.81
CA LEU A 199 -7.37 4.84 -6.18
C LEU A 199 -7.34 3.79 -5.09
N GLY A 200 -6.14 3.42 -4.61
CA GLY A 200 -5.94 2.50 -3.49
C GLY A 200 -6.70 2.90 -2.22
N ALA A 201 -6.50 4.15 -1.77
CA ALA A 201 -7.20 4.72 -0.62
C ALA A 201 -8.73 4.65 -0.78
N THR A 202 -9.23 4.97 -1.97
CA THR A 202 -10.66 5.05 -2.25
C THR A 202 -11.33 3.69 -2.28
N LEU A 203 -10.70 2.70 -2.92
CA LEU A 203 -11.22 1.33 -2.97
C LEU A 203 -11.26 0.70 -1.57
N ALA A 204 -10.18 0.82 -0.80
CA ALA A 204 -10.11 0.29 0.56
C ALA A 204 -11.18 0.93 1.47
N LYS A 205 -11.36 2.26 1.39
CA LYS A 205 -12.44 2.97 2.10
C LYS A 205 -13.81 2.40 1.77
N GLN A 206 -14.11 2.16 0.49
CA GLN A 206 -15.41 1.63 0.07
C GLN A 206 -15.63 0.21 0.58
N VAL A 207 -14.60 -0.64 0.51
CA VAL A 207 -14.61 -2.01 1.06
C VAL A 207 -14.93 -1.98 2.56
N LEU A 208 -14.27 -1.11 3.32
CA LEU A 208 -14.40 -1.02 4.78
C LEU A 208 -15.71 -0.40 5.24
N ILE A 209 -16.25 0.58 4.52
CA ILE A 209 -17.60 1.11 4.81
C ILE A 209 -18.66 0.03 4.59
N LYS A 210 -18.50 -0.79 3.56
CA LYS A 210 -19.45 -1.86 3.23
C LYS A 210 -19.36 -3.04 4.21
N ASN A 211 -18.15 -3.41 4.61
CA ASN A 211 -17.88 -4.54 5.50
C ASN A 211 -16.84 -4.13 6.57
N PRO A 212 -17.27 -3.50 7.68
CA PRO A 212 -16.36 -2.94 8.68
C PRO A 212 -15.58 -4.00 9.47
N ASP A 213 -16.10 -5.22 9.58
CA ASP A 213 -15.54 -6.27 10.44
C ASP A 213 -14.62 -7.25 9.68
N LEU A 214 -14.15 -6.87 8.49
CA LEU A 214 -13.24 -7.71 7.71
C LEU A 214 -11.92 -7.90 8.45
N ASN A 215 -11.52 -9.16 8.64
CA ASN A 215 -10.13 -9.50 8.96
C ASN A 215 -9.22 -9.31 7.73
N GLN A 216 -7.91 -9.35 7.94
CA GLN A 216 -6.89 -9.10 6.90
C GLN A 216 -7.09 -9.96 5.64
N LYS A 217 -7.33 -11.27 5.80
CA LYS A 217 -7.56 -12.18 4.66
C LYS A 217 -8.83 -11.85 3.89
N ALA A 218 -9.91 -11.51 4.60
CA ALA A 218 -11.17 -11.14 3.98
C ALA A 218 -11.08 -9.76 3.30
N PHE A 219 -10.31 -8.83 3.87
CA PHE A 219 -9.98 -7.55 3.27
C PHE A 219 -9.19 -7.72 1.96
N SER A 220 -8.12 -8.52 1.97
CA SER A 220 -7.36 -8.88 0.76
C SER A 220 -8.26 -9.35 -0.39
N LYS A 221 -9.14 -10.33 -0.14
CA LYS A 221 -10.06 -10.84 -1.16
C LYS A 221 -11.07 -9.79 -1.64
N ALA A 222 -11.55 -8.94 -0.73
CA ALA A 222 -12.44 -7.85 -1.09
C ALA A 222 -11.73 -6.78 -1.94
N MET A 223 -10.46 -6.51 -1.65
CA MET A 223 -9.60 -5.63 -2.44
C MET A 223 -9.33 -6.17 -3.84
N ASP A 224 -9.08 -7.47 -4.01
CA ASP A 224 -8.97 -8.09 -5.35
C ASP A 224 -10.19 -7.79 -6.20
N THR A 225 -11.37 -8.05 -5.63
CA THR A 225 -12.64 -7.84 -6.32
C THR A 225 -12.87 -6.36 -6.65
N ALA A 226 -12.55 -5.47 -5.70
CA ALA A 226 -12.71 -4.03 -5.88
C ALA A 226 -11.74 -3.49 -6.94
N PHE A 227 -10.48 -3.92 -6.91
CA PHE A 227 -9.47 -3.43 -7.83
C PHE A 227 -9.67 -3.97 -9.25
N GLN A 228 -10.02 -5.26 -9.40
CA GLN A 228 -10.37 -5.81 -10.70
C GLN A 228 -11.57 -5.07 -11.33
N ARG A 229 -12.60 -4.77 -10.54
CA ARG A 229 -13.73 -3.97 -11.01
C ARG A 229 -13.28 -2.58 -11.45
N ALA A 230 -12.46 -1.91 -10.63
CA ALA A 230 -11.94 -0.59 -10.96
C ALA A 230 -11.12 -0.59 -12.27
N LEU A 231 -10.26 -1.58 -12.49
CA LEU A 231 -9.50 -1.71 -13.74
C LEU A 231 -10.42 -1.91 -14.95
N ASN A 232 -11.50 -2.69 -14.80
CA ASN A 232 -12.49 -2.87 -15.86
C ASN A 232 -13.25 -1.56 -16.14
N ASP A 233 -13.69 -0.86 -15.09
CA ASP A 233 -14.40 0.41 -15.19
C ASP A 233 -13.53 1.51 -15.82
N LEU A 234 -12.22 1.51 -15.53
CA LEU A 234 -11.24 2.41 -16.12
C LEU A 234 -10.83 2.04 -17.54
N LYS A 235 -11.34 0.91 -18.07
CA LYS A 235 -11.01 0.35 -19.39
C LYS A 235 -9.51 0.03 -19.50
N ALA A 236 -9.03 -0.85 -18.64
CA ALA A 236 -7.67 -1.35 -18.69
C ALA A 236 -7.33 -1.96 -20.05
N GLN A 237 -6.17 -1.59 -20.56
CA GLN A 237 -5.70 -1.96 -21.89
C GLN A 237 -4.76 -3.18 -21.84
N PRO A 238 -4.62 -3.93 -22.95
CA PRO A 238 -3.65 -5.01 -23.04
C PRO A 238 -2.21 -4.54 -22.86
N ARG A 239 -1.34 -5.47 -22.45
CA ARG A 239 0.09 -5.24 -22.22
C ARG A 239 0.80 -4.49 -23.36
N SER A 240 0.46 -4.82 -24.60
CA SER A 240 1.05 -4.19 -25.80
C SER A 240 0.75 -2.70 -25.90
N ILE A 241 -0.44 -2.27 -25.49
CA ILE A 241 -0.83 -0.86 -25.47
C ILE A 241 -0.14 -0.14 -24.32
N THR A 242 -0.08 -0.74 -23.13
CA THR A 242 0.68 -0.16 -22.01
C THR A 242 2.15 0.04 -22.36
N LYS A 243 2.81 -0.97 -22.96
CA LYS A 243 4.19 -0.85 -23.46
C LYS A 243 4.32 0.28 -24.48
N LYS A 244 3.45 0.33 -25.49
CA LYS A 244 3.44 1.40 -26.51
C LYS A 244 3.26 2.79 -25.88
N LYS A 245 2.36 2.93 -24.91
CA LYS A 245 2.08 4.20 -24.22
C LYS A 245 3.26 4.61 -23.35
N ASN A 246 3.88 3.69 -22.59
CA ASN A 246 5.09 3.98 -21.82
C ASN A 246 6.23 4.46 -22.72
N SER A 247 6.48 3.77 -23.85
CA SER A 247 7.49 4.21 -24.82
C SER A 247 7.20 5.59 -25.41
N ALA A 248 5.92 5.87 -25.69
CA ALA A 248 5.50 7.15 -26.27
C ALA A 248 5.46 8.31 -25.25
N ALA A 249 5.29 8.00 -23.96
CA ALA A 249 5.29 9.00 -22.90
C ALA A 249 6.65 9.71 -22.77
N GLY A 250 7.72 9.16 -23.37
CA GLY A 250 9.01 9.83 -23.48
C GLY A 250 9.80 9.91 -22.17
N TRP A 251 9.33 9.24 -21.11
CA TRP A 251 10.02 9.08 -19.83
C TRP A 251 11.12 8.01 -19.94
N ASN A 252 11.98 8.13 -20.96
CA ASN A 252 13.29 7.50 -20.91
C ASN A 252 14.09 8.30 -19.89
N MET A 253 14.06 7.88 -18.62
CA MET A 253 14.78 8.53 -17.53
C MET A 253 16.31 8.37 -17.58
N VAL A 254 16.87 8.34 -18.79
CA VAL A 254 18.27 8.64 -19.06
C VAL A 254 18.40 10.16 -19.23
N GLY A 255 18.20 10.95 -18.17
CA GLY A 255 18.62 12.37 -18.26
C GLY A 255 17.86 13.47 -17.52
N GLN A 256 17.44 13.29 -16.26
CA GLN A 256 17.28 14.45 -15.38
C GLN A 256 18.37 14.47 -14.30
N LEU A 257 19.61 14.55 -14.78
CA LEU A 257 20.77 15.07 -14.06
C LEU A 257 21.00 16.51 -14.56
N LYS A 258 20.06 17.40 -14.24
CA LYS A 258 20.30 18.84 -14.13
C LYS A 258 19.47 19.36 -12.96
N ALA A 259 19.76 18.83 -11.77
CA ALA A 259 19.55 19.63 -10.57
C ALA A 259 20.44 20.87 -10.75
N PHE A 260 19.78 22.02 -10.72
CA PHE A 260 20.36 23.35 -10.84
C PHE A 260 21.70 23.46 -10.10
N THR A 261 22.72 23.95 -10.82
CA THR A 261 23.90 24.60 -10.23
C THR A 261 23.49 25.73 -9.31
#